data_AF-G3S648-F1
#
_entry.id   AF-G3S648-F1
#
_cell.length_a   1.000
_cell.length_b   1.000
_cell.length_c   1.000
_cell.angle_alpha   90.00
_cell.angle_beta   90.00
_cell.angle_gamma   90.00
#
_symmetry.space_group_name_H-M   'P 1'
#
loop_
_entity.id
_entity.type
_entity.pdbx_description
1 polymer ?
#
loop_
_entity_poly.entity_id
_entity_poly.type
_entity_poly.pdbx_seq_one_letter_code
_entity_poly.pdbx_strand_id
1 'polypeptide(L)'
;MATWRRDGRLTGGQRLLCAGLAGTLSLSLTAPLELATVLAQVGVVRGHARGPWATGHRVWQAEGLRALWKGNAVACLRLFPCSAVQLAAYRKFVVLFTDDLGHISQWSSIMAGSLAGMVSTIVTYPTDLIKTRLIMQNILEPSYRGLLHAFSTIYQQEGFLALYRGVSLTVVGALPFSAGSLLVYMNLEKIWNGPRDQFSLPQNFANVCLAAAVTQTLSFPFETVKRKMQAQSPYLPHSGGVDVHFSGAVDCFRQTVKAQGVLGLWNGLTANLLKIVPYFGIMFSTFEFCKRICLYQNGYILSPLSYKLTPGVDQSLQPQELRELKKFFKTRKLKPKKPTL
;
A
#
# COMPACT_ATOMS: atom_id res chain seq x y z
N MET A 1 -10.60 7.70 10.14
CA MET A 1 -10.57 8.13 8.73
C MET A 1 -11.01 9.58 8.69
N ALA A 2 -10.07 10.53 8.59
CA ALA A 2 -10.42 11.91 8.32
C ALA A 2 -11.23 11.95 7.03
N THR A 3 -12.38 12.60 7.05
CA THR A 3 -13.29 12.75 5.92
C THR A 3 -12.54 13.40 4.76
N TRP A 4 -11.96 12.58 3.89
CA TRP A 4 -11.43 13.01 2.60
C TRP A 4 -12.65 13.38 1.76
N ARG A 5 -13.16 14.62 1.94
CA ARG A 5 -14.25 15.16 1.11
C ARG A 5 -13.85 14.91 -0.33
N ARG A 6 -14.65 14.10 -1.03
CA ARG A 6 -14.43 13.82 -2.46
C ARG A 6 -14.39 15.16 -3.17
N ASP A 7 -13.21 15.55 -3.62
CA ASP A 7 -13.05 16.78 -4.37
C ASP A 7 -13.74 16.59 -5.74
N GLY A 8 -14.95 17.14 -5.87
CA GLY A 8 -15.80 17.03 -7.06
C GLY A 8 -15.14 17.55 -8.34
N ARG A 9 -14.09 18.38 -8.18
CA ARG A 9 -13.33 19.01 -9.26
C ARG A 9 -12.37 18.08 -10.01
N LEU A 10 -12.23 16.82 -9.57
CA LEU A 10 -11.49 15.78 -10.28
C LEU A 10 -12.42 14.72 -10.83
N THR A 11 -12.20 14.31 -12.08
CA THR A 11 -12.90 13.15 -12.67
C THR A 11 -12.44 11.83 -12.02
N GLY A 12 -13.27 10.78 -12.10
CA GLY A 12 -12.92 9.46 -11.54
C GLY A 12 -11.59 8.91 -12.09
N GLY A 13 -11.37 9.03 -13.39
CA GLY A 13 -10.11 8.61 -14.04
C GLY A 13 -8.89 9.39 -13.56
N GLN A 14 -9.01 10.72 -13.42
CA GLN A 14 -7.92 11.56 -12.87
C GLN A 14 -7.55 11.15 -11.45
N ARG A 15 -8.54 10.86 -10.59
CA ARG A 15 -8.28 10.41 -9.21
C ARG A 15 -7.54 9.07 -9.17
N LEU A 16 -7.96 8.11 -9.99
CA LEU A 16 -7.29 6.81 -10.09
C LEU A 16 -5.86 6.94 -10.60
N LEU A 17 -5.62 7.80 -11.59
CA LEU A 17 -4.28 8.06 -12.10
C LEU A 17 -3.38 8.75 -11.07
N CYS A 18 -3.88 9.75 -10.35
CA CYS A 18 -3.15 10.41 -9.27
C CYS A 18 -2.79 9.42 -8.14
N ALA A 19 -3.76 8.60 -7.71
CA ALA A 19 -3.56 7.58 -6.69
C ALA A 19 -2.57 6.50 -7.16
N GLY A 20 -2.68 6.04 -8.40
CA GLY A 20 -1.79 5.07 -9.01
C GLY A 20 -0.34 5.57 -9.06
N LEU A 21 -0.11 6.78 -9.57
CA LEU A 21 1.23 7.39 -9.64
C LEU A 21 1.82 7.64 -8.25
N ALA A 22 1.02 8.12 -7.30
CA ALA A 22 1.46 8.31 -5.92
C ALA A 22 1.84 6.97 -5.26
N GLY A 23 1.06 5.93 -5.50
CA GLY A 23 1.34 4.57 -5.01
C GLY A 23 2.60 3.97 -5.62
N THR A 24 2.79 4.07 -6.94
CA THR A 24 3.96 3.49 -7.61
C THR A 24 5.25 4.23 -7.27
N LEU A 25 5.22 5.56 -7.16
CA LEU A 25 6.39 6.35 -6.78
C LEU A 25 6.77 6.13 -5.31
N SER A 26 5.80 6.10 -4.40
CA SER A 26 6.09 5.81 -2.97
C SER A 26 6.68 4.41 -2.78
N LEU A 27 6.15 3.37 -3.46
CA LEU A 27 6.72 2.03 -3.44
C LEU A 27 8.13 2.01 -4.03
N SER A 28 8.34 2.64 -5.18
CA SER A 28 9.63 2.61 -5.87
C SER A 28 10.73 3.32 -5.07
N LEU A 29 10.43 4.46 -4.44
CA LEU A 29 11.40 5.19 -3.63
C LEU A 29 11.68 4.50 -2.29
N THR A 30 10.73 3.73 -1.77
CA THR A 30 10.89 3.00 -0.50
C THR A 30 11.29 1.52 -0.68
N ALA A 31 11.46 1.06 -1.92
CA ALA A 31 11.82 -0.32 -2.24
C ALA A 31 13.10 -0.81 -1.54
N PRO A 32 14.18 -0.01 -1.39
CA PRO A 32 15.38 -0.47 -0.68
C PRO A 32 15.12 -0.77 0.81
N LEU A 33 14.26 0.01 1.48
CA LEU A 33 13.87 -0.22 2.88
C LEU A 33 12.92 -1.42 3.00
N GLU A 34 12.04 -1.62 2.03
CA GLU A 34 11.21 -2.82 1.97
C GLU A 34 12.07 -4.08 1.80
N LEU A 35 13.05 -4.05 0.90
CA LEU A 35 14.00 -5.14 0.71
C LEU A 35 14.76 -5.45 2.01
N ALA A 36 15.30 -4.43 2.68
CA ALA A 36 15.99 -4.61 3.96
C ALA A 36 15.07 -5.22 5.04
N THR A 37 13.79 -4.82 5.05
CA THR A 37 12.78 -5.40 5.96
C THR A 37 12.57 -6.89 5.68
N VAL A 38 12.34 -7.26 4.41
CA VAL A 38 12.03 -8.64 4.03
C VAL A 38 13.22 -9.56 4.27
N LEU A 39 14.44 -9.13 3.92
CA LEU A 39 15.67 -9.91 4.15
C LEU A 39 15.92 -10.15 5.64
N ALA A 40 15.64 -9.13 6.49
CA ALA A 40 15.75 -9.26 7.93
C ALA A 40 14.67 -10.19 8.52
N GLN A 41 13.43 -10.13 8.01
CA GLN A 41 12.34 -11.00 8.45
C GLN A 41 12.57 -12.48 8.10
N VAL A 42 13.13 -12.76 6.91
CA VAL A 42 13.42 -14.13 6.44
C VAL A 42 14.68 -14.70 7.10
N GLY A 43 15.59 -13.84 7.56
CA GLY A 43 16.75 -14.23 8.36
C GLY A 43 18.05 -14.44 7.57
N VAL A 44 18.15 -13.90 6.35
CA VAL A 44 19.39 -13.96 5.53
C VAL A 44 20.55 -13.18 6.16
N VAL A 45 20.25 -12.20 7.02
CA VAL A 45 21.27 -11.43 7.74
C VAL A 45 21.72 -12.21 8.99
N ARG A 46 22.51 -13.26 8.82
CA ARG A 46 23.30 -13.84 9.91
C ARG A 46 24.62 -13.06 10.05
N GLY A 47 24.84 -12.42 11.21
CA GLY A 47 26.09 -11.72 11.57
C GLY A 47 25.94 -10.24 11.94
N HIS A 48 27.03 -9.65 12.46
CA HIS A 48 27.16 -8.34 13.12
C HIS A 48 26.75 -7.08 12.32
N ALA A 49 26.19 -7.21 11.12
CA ALA A 49 25.69 -6.10 10.32
C ALA A 49 24.35 -5.60 10.88
N ARG A 50 24.42 -4.87 11.99
CA ARG A 50 23.27 -4.32 12.71
C ARG A 50 22.70 -3.12 11.93
N GLY A 51 21.82 -3.38 10.96
CA GLY A 51 20.90 -2.34 10.47
C GLY A 51 20.47 -2.45 9.01
N PRO A 52 19.40 -1.70 8.65
CA PRO A 52 18.87 -1.65 7.28
C PRO A 52 19.90 -1.16 6.26
N TRP A 53 20.72 -0.18 6.64
CA TRP A 53 21.74 0.38 5.75
C TRP A 53 22.85 -0.61 5.43
N ALA A 54 23.36 -1.33 6.43
CA ALA A 54 24.38 -2.36 6.23
C ALA A 54 23.85 -3.52 5.36
N THR A 55 22.57 -3.88 5.54
CA THR A 55 21.90 -4.89 4.71
C THR A 55 21.80 -4.42 3.25
N GLY A 56 21.33 -3.20 3.01
CA GLY A 56 21.27 -2.62 1.66
C GLY A 56 22.64 -2.51 1.00
N HIS A 57 23.66 -2.06 1.74
CA HIS A 57 25.03 -1.98 1.24
C HIS A 57 25.60 -3.35 0.86
N ARG A 58 25.35 -4.39 1.67
CA ARG A 58 25.75 -5.77 1.34
C ARG A 58 25.08 -6.26 0.07
N VAL A 59 23.78 -6.03 -0.11
CA VAL A 59 23.07 -6.42 -1.34
C VAL A 59 23.60 -5.65 -2.55
N TRP A 60 23.90 -4.37 -2.39
CA TRP A 60 24.53 -3.58 -3.45
C TRP A 60 25.90 -4.16 -3.83
N GLN A 61 26.76 -4.49 -2.87
CA GLN A 61 28.07 -5.08 -3.17
C GLN A 61 27.97 -6.49 -3.77
N ALA A 62 27.01 -7.30 -3.35
CA ALA A 62 26.87 -8.69 -3.79
C ALA A 62 26.16 -8.85 -5.14
N GLU A 63 25.12 -8.04 -5.40
CA GLU A 63 24.21 -8.23 -6.56
C GLU A 63 24.10 -6.98 -7.45
N GLY A 64 24.71 -5.87 -7.04
CA GLY A 64 24.66 -4.58 -7.75
C GLY A 64 23.48 -3.70 -7.35
N LEU A 65 23.48 -2.46 -7.86
CA LEU A 65 22.53 -1.41 -7.46
C LEU A 65 21.06 -1.76 -7.81
N ARG A 66 20.85 -2.45 -8.93
CA ARG A 66 19.51 -2.87 -9.39
C ARG A 66 18.83 -3.83 -8.39
N ALA A 67 19.62 -4.53 -7.57
CA ALA A 67 19.10 -5.48 -6.59
C ALA A 67 18.27 -4.83 -5.49
N LEU A 68 18.45 -3.53 -5.22
CA LEU A 68 17.65 -2.81 -4.24
C LEU A 68 16.16 -2.68 -4.63
N TRP A 69 15.83 -2.87 -5.92
CA TRP A 69 14.46 -2.81 -6.45
C TRP A 69 13.87 -4.19 -6.78
N LYS A 70 14.45 -5.28 -6.25
CA LYS A 70 13.89 -6.63 -6.42
C LYS A 70 12.42 -6.67 -5.98
N GLY A 71 11.57 -7.26 -6.83
CA GLY A 71 10.14 -7.37 -6.58
C GLY A 71 9.33 -6.05 -6.69
N ASN A 72 9.96 -4.89 -6.93
CA ASN A 72 9.25 -3.61 -7.03
C ASN A 72 8.24 -3.59 -8.20
N ALA A 73 8.60 -4.18 -9.34
CA ALA A 73 7.69 -4.28 -10.48
C ALA A 73 6.40 -5.03 -10.13
N VAL A 74 6.52 -6.13 -9.37
CA VAL A 74 5.35 -6.89 -8.88
C VAL A 74 4.55 -6.08 -7.87
N ALA A 75 5.22 -5.34 -6.99
CA ALA A 75 4.57 -4.45 -6.02
C ALA A 75 3.72 -3.37 -6.70
N CYS A 76 4.26 -2.71 -7.73
CA CYS A 76 3.56 -1.71 -8.52
C CYS A 76 2.40 -2.32 -9.32
N LEU A 77 2.63 -3.46 -9.97
CA LEU A 77 1.60 -4.15 -10.74
C LEU A 77 0.42 -4.57 -9.86
N ARG A 78 0.68 -4.99 -8.61
CA ARG A 78 -0.34 -5.40 -7.63
C ARG A 78 -1.33 -4.30 -7.25
N LEU A 79 -0.95 -3.02 -7.33
CA LEU A 79 -1.82 -1.90 -6.92
C LEU A 79 -3.16 -1.89 -7.69
N PHE A 80 -3.11 -2.18 -8.99
CA PHE A 80 -4.27 -2.18 -9.87
C PHE A 80 -5.28 -3.31 -9.56
N PRO A 81 -4.90 -4.61 -9.57
CA PRO A 81 -5.83 -5.69 -9.26
C PRO A 81 -6.32 -5.62 -7.82
N CYS A 82 -5.46 -5.23 -6.87
CA CYS A 82 -5.87 -5.08 -5.47
C CYS A 82 -6.99 -4.04 -5.33
N SER A 83 -6.82 -2.86 -5.93
CA SER A 83 -7.83 -1.79 -5.87
C SER A 83 -9.12 -2.18 -6.61
N ALA A 84 -8.99 -2.84 -7.78
CA ALA A 84 -10.13 -3.27 -8.58
C ALA A 84 -10.97 -4.33 -7.86
N VAL A 85 -10.33 -5.38 -7.33
CA VAL A 85 -11.00 -6.46 -6.59
C VAL A 85 -11.61 -5.93 -5.30
N GLN A 86 -10.89 -5.07 -4.56
CA GLN A 86 -11.43 -4.45 -3.34
C GLN A 86 -12.67 -3.62 -3.64
N LEU A 87 -12.66 -2.78 -4.68
CA LEU A 87 -13.82 -1.97 -5.04
C LEU A 87 -15.01 -2.84 -5.50
N ALA A 88 -14.75 -3.88 -6.30
CA ALA A 88 -15.77 -4.81 -6.75
C ALA A 88 -16.40 -5.57 -5.58
N ALA A 89 -15.57 -6.12 -4.69
CA ALA A 89 -16.02 -6.82 -3.48
C ALA A 89 -16.78 -5.87 -2.55
N TYR A 90 -16.26 -4.66 -2.33
CA TYR A 90 -16.93 -3.64 -1.51
C TYR A 90 -18.33 -3.32 -2.04
N ARG A 91 -18.49 -3.11 -3.35
CA ARG A 91 -19.81 -2.88 -3.96
C ARG A 91 -20.77 -4.04 -3.71
N LYS A 92 -20.30 -5.29 -3.81
CA LYS A 92 -21.12 -6.48 -3.54
C LYS A 92 -21.51 -6.57 -2.07
N PHE A 93 -20.58 -6.37 -1.14
CA PHE A 93 -20.88 -6.38 0.29
C PHE A 93 -21.81 -5.23 0.72
N VAL A 94 -21.62 -4.03 0.16
CA VAL A 94 -22.51 -2.89 0.38
C VAL A 94 -23.94 -3.24 -0.03
N VAL A 95 -24.15 -3.81 -1.23
CA VAL A 95 -25.48 -4.25 -1.68
C VAL A 95 -26.06 -5.32 -0.77
N LEU A 96 -25.25 -6.28 -0.31
CA LEU A 96 -25.70 -7.33 0.61
C LEU A 96 -26.07 -6.81 2.01
N PHE A 97 -25.44 -5.73 2.48
CA PHE A 97 -25.70 -5.13 3.78
C PHE A 97 -26.59 -3.88 3.72
N THR A 98 -27.19 -3.59 2.56
CA THR A 98 -28.18 -2.52 2.42
C THR A 98 -29.53 -3.07 2.84
N ASP A 99 -30.16 -2.43 3.82
CA ASP A 99 -31.50 -2.79 4.26
C ASP A 99 -32.54 -2.41 3.18
N ASP A 100 -33.77 -2.94 3.26
CA ASP A 100 -34.85 -2.67 2.29
C ASP A 100 -35.19 -1.17 2.13
N LEU A 101 -34.80 -0.35 3.12
CA LEU A 101 -34.95 1.11 3.12
C LEU A 101 -33.80 1.86 2.43
N GLY A 102 -32.79 1.16 1.89
CA GLY A 102 -31.64 1.76 1.20
C GLY A 102 -30.57 2.36 2.11
N HIS A 103 -30.65 2.14 3.43
CA HIS A 103 -29.69 2.63 4.41
C HIS A 103 -28.68 1.54 4.81
N ILE A 104 -27.44 1.97 5.10
CA ILE A 104 -26.36 1.09 5.57
C ILE A 104 -25.86 1.63 6.90
N SER A 105 -25.85 0.78 7.92
CA SER A 105 -25.25 1.09 9.21
C SER A 105 -23.73 1.36 9.09
N GLN A 106 -23.20 2.24 9.94
CA GLN A 106 -21.76 2.52 9.98
C GLN A 106 -20.93 1.25 10.25
N TRP A 107 -21.42 0.38 11.14
CA TRP A 107 -20.79 -0.90 11.42
C TRP A 107 -20.79 -1.84 10.22
N SER A 108 -21.92 -1.92 9.50
CA SER A 108 -22.03 -2.71 8.27
C SER A 108 -21.10 -2.20 7.18
N SER A 109 -20.92 -0.88 7.06
CA SER A 109 -19.96 -0.28 6.12
C SER A 109 -18.51 -0.62 6.45
N ILE A 110 -18.15 -0.62 7.74
CA ILE A 110 -16.83 -1.02 8.21
C ILE A 110 -16.59 -2.51 7.92
N MET A 111 -17.56 -3.36 8.23
CA MET A 111 -17.48 -4.80 7.94
C MET A 111 -17.36 -5.08 6.44
N ALA A 112 -18.15 -4.40 5.61
CA ALA A 112 -18.07 -4.48 4.14
C ALA A 112 -16.68 -4.10 3.64
N GLY A 113 -16.10 -3.02 4.17
CA GLY A 113 -14.75 -2.58 3.85
C GLY A 113 -13.68 -3.60 4.23
N SER A 114 -13.76 -4.15 5.44
CA SER A 114 -12.81 -5.15 5.94
C SER A 114 -12.88 -6.46 5.16
N LEU A 115 -14.10 -6.97 4.91
CA LEU A 115 -14.31 -8.19 4.11
C LEU A 115 -13.85 -7.99 2.66
N ALA A 116 -14.14 -6.85 2.05
CA ALA A 116 -13.63 -6.51 0.72
C ALA A 116 -12.10 -6.48 0.67
N GLY A 117 -11.46 -5.94 1.71
CA GLY A 117 -10.00 -5.93 1.87
C GLY A 117 -9.44 -7.35 1.99
N MET A 118 -10.07 -8.22 2.78
CA MET A 118 -9.69 -9.63 2.90
C MET A 118 -9.82 -10.38 1.57
N VAL A 119 -10.94 -10.23 0.87
CA VAL A 119 -11.16 -10.85 -0.44
C VAL A 119 -10.08 -10.40 -1.43
N SER A 120 -9.81 -9.08 -1.49
CA SER A 120 -8.75 -8.55 -2.35
C SER A 120 -7.37 -9.12 -2.00
N THR A 121 -7.07 -9.25 -0.71
CA THR A 121 -5.80 -9.80 -0.24
C THR A 121 -5.65 -11.27 -0.60
N ILE A 122 -6.72 -12.07 -0.46
CA ILE A 122 -6.72 -13.50 -0.83
C ILE A 122 -6.51 -13.65 -2.34
N VAL A 123 -7.26 -12.90 -3.16
CA VAL A 123 -7.15 -12.96 -4.63
C VAL A 123 -5.76 -12.52 -5.11
N THR A 124 -5.18 -11.51 -4.47
CA THR A 124 -3.85 -10.99 -4.83
C THR A 124 -2.70 -11.72 -4.13
N TYR A 125 -2.99 -12.68 -3.25
CA TYR A 125 -2.00 -13.37 -2.42
C TYR A 125 -0.86 -14.06 -3.22
N PRO A 126 -1.13 -14.71 -4.37
CA PRO A 126 -0.05 -15.29 -5.18
C PRO A 126 1.02 -14.27 -5.59
N THR A 127 0.62 -13.02 -5.83
CA THR A 127 1.57 -11.95 -6.19
C THR A 127 2.45 -11.54 -5.01
N ASP A 128 1.96 -11.64 -3.78
CA ASP A 128 2.71 -11.36 -2.55
C ASP A 128 3.79 -12.42 -2.32
N LEU A 129 3.43 -13.69 -2.50
CA LEU A 129 4.37 -14.79 -2.38
C LEU A 129 5.47 -14.68 -3.44
N ILE A 130 5.10 -14.42 -4.71
CA ILE A 130 6.09 -14.24 -5.78
C ILE A 130 6.98 -13.04 -5.50
N LYS A 131 6.42 -11.91 -5.03
CA LYS A 131 7.21 -10.74 -4.65
C LYS A 131 8.25 -11.10 -3.59
N THR A 132 7.87 -11.80 -2.53
CA THR A 132 8.79 -12.22 -1.47
C THR A 132 9.91 -13.11 -2.03
N ARG A 133 9.59 -14.08 -2.88
CA ARG A 133 10.62 -14.95 -3.50
C ARG A 133 11.53 -14.22 -4.48
N LEU A 134 11.00 -13.26 -5.25
CA LEU A 134 11.81 -12.40 -6.12
C LEU A 134 12.75 -11.47 -5.34
N ILE A 135 12.37 -11.07 -4.11
CA ILE A 135 13.27 -10.32 -3.21
C ILE A 135 14.37 -11.23 -2.68
N MET A 136 14.02 -12.46 -2.32
CA MET A 136 14.96 -13.41 -1.72
C MET A 136 15.98 -13.99 -2.69
N GLN A 137 15.63 -14.16 -3.96
CA GLN A 137 16.57 -14.70 -4.95
C GLN A 137 17.76 -13.76 -5.18
N ASN A 138 18.87 -14.35 -5.59
CA ASN A 138 20.04 -13.63 -6.08
C ASN A 138 19.83 -13.24 -7.56
N ILE A 139 20.09 -11.99 -7.94
CA ILE A 139 20.00 -11.54 -9.34
C ILE A 139 21.06 -12.18 -10.25
N LEU A 140 22.24 -12.51 -9.72
CA LEU A 140 23.32 -13.12 -10.50
C LEU A 140 23.00 -14.56 -10.89
N GLU A 141 22.23 -15.27 -10.06
CA GLU A 141 21.77 -16.64 -10.28
C GLU A 141 20.23 -16.72 -10.17
N PRO A 142 19.51 -16.15 -11.16
CA PRO A 142 18.08 -15.97 -11.04
C PRO A 142 17.34 -17.30 -11.17
N SER A 143 16.70 -17.76 -10.09
CA SER A 143 15.75 -18.88 -10.13
C SER A 143 14.47 -18.50 -10.89
N TYR A 144 14.12 -17.21 -10.90
CA TYR A 144 12.93 -16.69 -11.56
C TYR A 144 13.25 -15.48 -12.44
N ARG A 145 12.86 -15.56 -13.73
CA ARG A 145 13.06 -14.47 -14.71
C ARG A 145 12.08 -13.30 -14.57
N GLY A 146 10.94 -13.52 -13.92
CA GLY A 146 9.89 -12.50 -13.77
C GLY A 146 8.62 -13.08 -13.14
N LEU A 147 7.57 -12.26 -13.05
CA LEU A 147 6.30 -12.62 -12.40
C LEU A 147 5.63 -13.85 -13.01
N LEU A 148 5.45 -13.86 -14.33
CA LEU A 148 4.75 -14.95 -15.04
C LEU A 148 5.55 -16.26 -14.99
N HIS A 149 6.87 -16.16 -15.17
CA HIS A 149 7.76 -17.32 -15.04
C HIS A 149 7.73 -17.86 -13.60
N ALA A 150 7.84 -16.99 -12.59
CA ALA A 150 7.73 -17.41 -11.19
C ALA A 150 6.40 -18.08 -10.89
N PHE A 151 5.28 -17.54 -11.36
CA PHE A 151 3.96 -18.15 -11.19
C PHE A 151 3.91 -19.56 -11.80
N SER A 152 4.34 -19.70 -13.06
CA SER A 152 4.35 -20.99 -13.76
C SER A 152 5.27 -22.01 -13.09
N THR A 153 6.48 -21.60 -12.71
CA THR A 153 7.45 -22.48 -12.05
C THR A 153 6.93 -22.96 -10.70
N ILE A 154 6.37 -22.08 -9.87
CA ILE A 154 5.82 -22.45 -8.56
C ILE A 154 4.63 -23.38 -8.73
N TYR A 155 3.74 -23.09 -9.68
CA TYR A 155 2.59 -23.93 -9.97
C TYR A 155 3.00 -25.35 -10.39
N GLN A 156 4.03 -25.48 -11.24
CA GLN A 156 4.51 -26.78 -11.73
C GLN A 156 5.32 -27.56 -10.68
N GLN A 157 6.14 -26.89 -9.88
CA GLN A 157 7.06 -27.55 -8.93
C GLN A 157 6.42 -27.82 -7.57
N GLU A 158 5.64 -26.88 -7.03
CA GLU A 158 5.08 -26.96 -5.68
C GLU A 158 3.55 -27.10 -5.65
N GLY A 159 2.89 -26.89 -6.79
CA GLY A 159 1.44 -26.93 -6.91
C GLY A 159 0.73 -25.63 -6.52
N PHE A 160 -0.58 -25.59 -6.74
CA PHE A 160 -1.40 -24.39 -6.53
C PHE A 160 -1.45 -23.93 -5.07
N LEU A 161 -1.53 -24.86 -4.12
CA LEU A 161 -1.60 -24.54 -2.69
C LEU A 161 -0.33 -23.84 -2.17
N ALA A 162 0.81 -24.05 -2.84
CA ALA A 162 2.05 -23.39 -2.48
C ALA A 162 1.97 -21.87 -2.62
N LEU A 163 1.22 -21.37 -3.61
CA LEU A 163 0.98 -19.93 -3.82
C LEU A 163 0.26 -19.26 -2.64
N TYR A 164 -0.40 -20.05 -1.78
CA TYR A 164 -1.16 -19.58 -0.62
C TYR A 164 -0.49 -19.87 0.73
N ARG A 165 0.79 -20.28 0.72
CA ARG A 165 1.55 -20.48 1.97
C ARG A 165 1.63 -19.20 2.79
N GLY A 166 1.21 -19.26 4.05
CA GLY A 166 1.18 -18.13 4.97
C GLY A 166 -0.11 -17.30 4.96
N VAL A 167 -1.11 -17.67 4.15
CA VAL A 167 -2.39 -16.91 4.09
C VAL A 167 -3.10 -16.88 5.44
N SER A 168 -3.03 -17.96 6.22
CA SER A 168 -3.58 -18.03 7.58
C SER A 168 -3.00 -16.96 8.50
N LEU A 169 -1.70 -16.68 8.40
CA LEU A 169 -1.03 -15.64 9.19
C LEU A 169 -1.43 -14.24 8.76
N THR A 170 -1.83 -14.06 7.50
CA THR A 170 -2.38 -12.78 7.05
C THR A 170 -3.76 -12.53 7.67
N VAL A 171 -4.60 -13.56 7.77
CA VAL A 171 -5.91 -13.47 8.41
C VAL A 171 -5.76 -13.25 9.93
N VAL A 172 -4.94 -14.06 10.60
CA VAL A 172 -4.72 -13.92 12.05
C VAL A 172 -4.02 -12.60 12.39
N GLY A 173 -3.04 -12.18 11.57
CA GLY A 173 -2.31 -10.92 11.74
C GLY A 173 -3.17 -9.66 11.54
N ALA A 174 -4.33 -9.77 10.89
CA ALA A 174 -5.28 -8.66 10.75
C ALA A 174 -5.90 -8.23 12.09
N LEU A 175 -5.98 -9.15 13.07
CA LEU A 175 -6.50 -8.88 14.40
C LEU A 175 -5.62 -7.91 15.21
N PRO A 176 -4.32 -8.19 15.45
CA PRO A 176 -3.44 -7.26 16.16
C PRO A 176 -3.22 -5.96 15.37
N PHE A 177 -3.25 -6.03 14.03
CA PHE A 177 -3.22 -4.82 13.21
C PHE A 177 -4.43 -3.92 13.51
N SER A 178 -5.65 -4.48 13.51
CA SER A 178 -6.86 -3.72 13.78
C SER A 178 -6.91 -3.20 15.23
N ALA A 179 -6.51 -4.04 16.20
CA ALA A 179 -6.40 -3.64 17.60
C ALA A 179 -5.45 -2.45 17.78
N GLY A 180 -4.26 -2.48 17.16
CA GLY A 180 -3.31 -1.37 17.22
C GLY A 180 -3.87 -0.07 16.64
N SER A 181 -4.65 -0.16 15.57
CA SER A 181 -5.24 1.02 14.93
C SER A 181 -6.31 1.63 15.83
N LEU A 182 -7.15 0.79 16.44
CA LEU A 182 -8.16 1.22 17.41
C LEU A 182 -7.53 1.83 18.66
N LEU A 183 -6.45 1.23 19.19
CA LEU A 183 -5.73 1.76 20.34
C LEU A 183 -5.21 3.18 20.09
N VAL A 184 -4.59 3.43 18.94
CA VAL A 184 -4.15 4.79 18.59
C VAL A 184 -5.36 5.71 18.45
N TYR A 185 -6.38 5.29 17.71
CA TYR A 185 -7.60 6.08 17.50
C TYR A 185 -8.30 6.50 18.80
N MET A 186 -8.43 5.59 19.77
CA MET A 186 -9.06 5.86 21.07
C MET A 186 -8.25 6.84 21.93
N ASN A 187 -6.92 6.88 21.75
CA ASN A 187 -6.04 7.72 22.54
C ASN A 187 -5.64 9.04 21.85
N LEU A 188 -6.13 9.33 20.63
CA LEU A 188 -5.76 10.53 19.88
C LEU A 188 -6.04 11.85 20.62
N GLU A 189 -7.20 11.95 21.28
CA GLU A 189 -7.58 13.15 22.05
C GLU A 189 -6.66 13.37 23.25
N LYS A 190 -6.23 12.29 23.90
CA LYS A 190 -5.29 12.33 25.02
C LYS A 190 -3.88 12.69 24.57
N ILE A 191 -3.47 12.23 23.38
CA ILE A 191 -2.15 12.52 22.82
C ILE A 191 -2.02 14.01 22.47
N TRP A 192 -3.08 14.61 21.91
CA TRP A 192 -3.04 16.00 21.43
C TRP A 192 -3.74 17.02 22.34
N ASN A 193 -4.31 16.59 23.46
CA ASN A 193 -5.08 17.42 24.40
C ASN A 193 -6.08 18.35 23.68
N GLY A 194 -6.80 17.80 22.71
CA GLY A 194 -7.70 18.59 21.87
C GLY A 194 -8.72 17.72 21.12
N PRO A 195 -9.83 18.32 20.66
CA PRO A 195 -10.87 17.61 19.93
C PRO A 195 -10.37 17.18 18.55
N ARG A 196 -10.77 15.97 18.13
CA ARG A 196 -10.30 15.34 16.87
C ARG A 196 -10.59 16.17 15.62
N ASP A 197 -11.65 16.97 15.65
CA ASP A 197 -12.12 17.74 14.51
C ASP A 197 -11.26 18.99 14.22
N GLN A 198 -10.36 19.36 15.14
CA GLN A 198 -9.51 20.55 15.03
C GLN A 198 -8.05 20.23 14.70
N PHE A 199 -7.71 18.96 14.45
CA PHE A 199 -6.32 18.58 14.15
C PHE A 199 -5.82 19.18 12.85
N SER A 200 -4.66 19.84 12.92
CA SER A 200 -3.94 20.38 11.78
C SER A 200 -3.44 19.28 10.83
N LEU A 201 -3.10 19.64 9.59
CA LEU A 201 -2.53 18.73 8.59
C LEU A 201 -1.29 17.96 9.11
N PRO A 202 -0.29 18.62 9.75
CA PRO A 202 0.86 17.93 10.33
C PRO A 202 0.50 16.97 11.46
N GLN A 203 -0.46 17.34 12.32
CA GLN A 203 -0.93 16.46 13.40
C GLN A 203 -1.63 15.22 12.83
N ASN A 204 -2.48 15.38 11.82
CA ASN A 204 -3.11 14.25 11.13
C ASN A 204 -2.08 13.34 10.47
N PHE A 205 -1.04 13.89 9.84
CA PHE A 205 0.06 13.10 9.28
C PHE A 205 0.83 12.34 10.37
N ALA A 206 1.18 13.01 11.47
CA ALA A 206 1.83 12.39 12.63
C ALA A 206 0.97 11.24 13.20
N ASN A 207 -0.34 11.44 13.31
CA ASN A 207 -1.29 10.42 13.77
C ASN A 207 -1.33 9.19 12.85
N VAL A 208 -1.28 9.39 11.53
CA VAL A 208 -1.21 8.29 10.57
C VAL A 208 0.09 7.51 10.72
N CYS A 209 1.23 8.19 10.86
CA CYS A 209 2.53 7.55 11.07
C CYS A 209 2.59 6.80 12.41
N LEU A 210 2.05 7.38 13.49
CA LEU A 210 1.97 6.74 14.80
C LEU A 210 1.07 5.50 14.78
N ALA A 211 -0.11 5.60 14.16
CA ALA A 211 -1.00 4.46 13.94
C ALA A 211 -0.29 3.36 13.15
N ALA A 212 0.42 3.70 12.06
CA ALA A 212 1.18 2.74 11.29
C ALA A 212 2.30 2.09 12.11
N ALA A 213 3.01 2.84 12.96
CA ALA A 213 4.08 2.30 13.79
C ALA A 213 3.56 1.31 14.84
N VAL A 214 2.48 1.65 15.55
CA VAL A 214 1.87 0.79 16.57
C VAL A 214 1.27 -0.47 15.95
N THR A 215 0.50 -0.31 14.86
CA THR A 215 -0.11 -1.45 14.14
C THR A 215 0.93 -2.41 13.59
N GLN A 216 2.00 -1.89 13.00
CA GLN A 216 3.10 -2.73 12.51
C GLN A 216 3.84 -3.41 13.65
N THR A 217 4.08 -2.74 14.77
CA THR A 217 4.77 -3.35 15.93
C THR A 217 3.98 -4.53 16.49
N LEU A 218 2.66 -4.41 16.60
CA LEU A 218 1.79 -5.47 17.12
C LEU A 218 1.59 -6.63 16.12
N SER A 219 1.49 -6.33 14.82
CA SER A 219 1.30 -7.35 13.78
C SER A 219 2.61 -7.97 13.28
N PHE A 220 3.77 -7.39 13.65
CA PHE A 220 5.07 -7.77 13.12
C PHE A 220 5.40 -9.27 13.28
N PRO A 221 5.15 -9.91 14.44
CA PRO A 221 5.43 -11.34 14.60
C PRO A 221 4.74 -12.23 13.56
N PHE A 222 3.48 -11.92 13.23
CA PHE A 222 2.71 -12.64 12.21
C PHE A 222 3.23 -12.38 10.81
N GLU A 223 3.62 -11.13 10.51
CA GLU A 223 4.24 -10.77 9.24
C GLU A 223 5.61 -11.44 9.05
N THR A 224 6.46 -11.49 10.08
CA THR A 224 7.77 -12.18 10.03
C THR A 224 7.58 -13.65 9.67
N VAL A 225 6.72 -14.36 10.39
CA VAL A 225 6.47 -15.79 10.14
C VAL A 225 5.81 -16.00 8.77
N LYS A 226 4.88 -15.12 8.36
CA LYS A 226 4.30 -15.11 7.01
C LYS A 226 5.39 -15.00 5.94
N ARG A 227 6.34 -14.08 6.07
CA ARG A 227 7.42 -13.90 5.09
C ARG A 227 8.35 -15.11 5.04
N LYS A 228 8.68 -15.70 6.18
CA LYS A 228 9.42 -16.98 6.23
C LYS A 228 8.66 -18.07 5.48
N MET A 229 7.36 -18.23 5.72
CA MET A 229 6.52 -19.22 5.02
C MET A 229 6.43 -18.97 3.51
N GLN A 230 6.38 -17.72 3.07
CA GLN A 230 6.34 -17.36 1.64
C GLN A 230 7.69 -17.61 0.95
N ALA A 231 8.79 -17.34 1.65
CA ALA A 231 10.14 -17.55 1.14
C ALA A 231 10.51 -19.04 1.04
N GLN A 232 10.07 -19.86 2.00
CA GLN A 232 10.44 -21.27 2.03
C GLN A 232 9.97 -22.04 0.79
N SER A 233 10.92 -22.70 0.13
CA SER A 233 10.67 -23.67 -0.93
C SER A 233 11.74 -24.75 -0.91
N PRO A 234 11.38 -26.04 -0.96
CA PRO A 234 12.34 -27.13 -1.12
C PRO A 234 13.12 -27.09 -2.44
N TYR A 235 12.56 -26.46 -3.48
CA TYR A 235 13.13 -26.42 -4.83
C TYR A 235 14.06 -25.23 -5.06
N LEU A 236 14.15 -24.30 -4.10
CA LEU A 236 15.03 -23.16 -4.16
C LEU A 236 16.36 -23.44 -3.43
N PRO A 237 17.48 -22.85 -3.89
CA PRO A 237 18.75 -22.94 -3.19
C PRO A 237 18.61 -22.42 -1.75
N HIS A 238 19.26 -23.10 -0.80
CA HIS A 238 19.17 -22.81 0.63
C HIS A 238 17.73 -22.72 1.16
N SER A 239 16.82 -23.54 0.61
CA SER A 239 15.40 -23.55 0.97
C SER A 239 14.69 -22.19 0.86
N GLY A 240 15.15 -21.32 -0.04
CA GLY A 240 14.61 -19.95 -0.20
C GLY A 240 15.23 -18.90 0.72
N GLY A 241 16.39 -19.21 1.34
CA GLY A 241 17.14 -18.28 2.19
C GLY A 241 16.59 -18.14 3.60
N VAL A 242 15.72 -19.07 4.04
CA VAL A 242 15.10 -19.04 5.36
C VAL A 242 16.09 -19.53 6.42
N ASP A 243 16.09 -18.87 7.57
CA ASP A 243 17.00 -19.16 8.69
C ASP A 243 16.62 -20.40 9.54
N VAL A 244 15.39 -20.89 9.41
CA VAL A 244 14.86 -22.04 10.16
C VAL A 244 14.00 -22.93 9.26
N HIS A 245 14.06 -24.25 9.46
CA HIS A 245 13.32 -25.25 8.68
C HIS A 245 12.06 -25.71 9.41
N PHE A 246 10.89 -25.28 8.95
CA PHE A 246 9.62 -25.62 9.58
C PHE A 246 8.67 -26.34 8.63
N SER A 247 7.73 -27.09 9.21
CA SER A 247 6.65 -27.77 8.47
C SER A 247 5.39 -26.90 8.36
N GLY A 248 5.16 -26.01 9.33
CA GLY A 248 3.95 -25.18 9.39
C GLY A 248 4.13 -23.88 10.17
N ALA A 249 3.07 -23.08 10.24
CA ALA A 249 3.10 -21.74 10.83
C ALA A 249 3.48 -21.75 12.32
N VAL A 250 2.87 -22.64 13.11
CA VAL A 250 3.13 -22.76 14.56
C VAL A 250 4.55 -23.24 14.83
N ASP A 251 5.01 -24.20 14.03
CA ASP A 251 6.38 -24.70 14.10
C ASP A 251 7.40 -23.59 13.73
N CYS A 252 7.12 -22.79 12.69
CA CYS A 252 7.93 -21.63 12.34
C CYS A 252 8.04 -20.62 13.49
N PHE A 253 6.93 -20.32 14.17
CA PHE A 253 6.93 -19.49 15.38
C PHE A 253 7.83 -20.07 16.46
N ARG A 254 7.62 -21.34 16.82
CA ARG A 254 8.38 -22.02 17.87
C ARG A 254 9.88 -22.07 17.56
N GLN A 255 10.23 -22.41 16.32
CA GLN A 255 11.62 -22.50 15.90
C GLN A 255 12.30 -21.13 15.84
N THR A 256 11.60 -20.10 15.38
CA THR A 256 12.14 -18.73 15.40
C THR A 256 12.44 -18.28 16.82
N VAL A 257 11.52 -18.52 17.76
CA VAL A 257 11.74 -18.19 19.18
C VAL A 257 12.88 -19.03 19.77
N LYS A 258 12.98 -20.32 19.42
CA LYS A 258 14.06 -21.19 19.90
C LYS A 258 15.44 -20.78 19.36
N ALA A 259 15.51 -20.31 18.11
CA ALA A 259 16.78 -19.99 17.45
C ALA A 259 17.27 -18.56 17.75
N GLN A 260 16.36 -17.59 17.86
CA GLN A 260 16.69 -16.15 17.96
C GLN A 260 16.16 -15.48 19.22
N GLY A 261 15.40 -16.21 20.05
CA GLY A 261 14.64 -15.63 21.15
C GLY A 261 13.37 -14.92 20.68
N VAL A 262 12.60 -14.41 21.64
CA VAL A 262 11.31 -13.74 21.38
C VAL A 262 11.48 -12.49 20.50
N LEU A 263 12.55 -11.73 20.72
CA LEU A 263 12.85 -10.53 19.93
C LEU A 263 13.15 -10.83 18.45
N GLY A 264 13.51 -12.07 18.11
CA GLY A 264 13.72 -12.49 16.72
C GLY A 264 12.46 -12.34 15.85
N LEU A 265 11.27 -12.38 16.46
CA LEU A 265 10.01 -12.13 15.76
C LEU A 265 9.89 -10.69 15.22
N TRP A 266 10.65 -9.74 15.78
CA TRP A 266 10.70 -8.34 15.37
C TRP A 266 11.91 -8.01 14.46
N ASN A 267 12.62 -9.01 13.95
CA ASN A 267 13.71 -8.79 13.02
C ASN A 267 13.24 -8.09 11.74
N GLY A 268 13.78 -6.90 11.49
CA GLY A 268 13.36 -6.03 10.39
C GLY A 268 12.38 -4.91 10.77
N LEU A 269 11.89 -4.87 12.03
CA LEU A 269 10.99 -3.82 12.49
C LEU A 269 11.57 -2.43 12.26
N THR A 270 12.84 -2.21 12.59
CA THR A 270 13.52 -0.92 12.40
C THR A 270 13.48 -0.45 10.95
N ALA A 271 13.74 -1.36 10.00
CA ALA A 271 13.67 -1.04 8.57
C ALA A 271 12.25 -0.68 8.14
N ASN A 272 11.25 -1.40 8.67
CA ASN A 272 9.85 -1.15 8.37
C ASN A 272 9.37 0.18 8.96
N LEU A 273 9.74 0.49 10.20
CA LEU A 273 9.41 1.76 10.85
C LEU A 273 10.06 2.95 10.13
N LEU A 274 11.32 2.83 9.73
CA LEU A 274 12.02 3.86 8.95
C LEU A 274 11.34 4.12 7.60
N LYS A 275 10.69 3.10 7.03
CA LYS A 275 9.95 3.19 5.77
C LYS A 275 8.63 3.95 5.90
N ILE A 276 7.99 3.97 7.07
CA ILE A 276 6.63 4.53 7.26
C ILE A 276 6.56 6.00 6.81
N VAL A 277 7.39 6.85 7.41
CA VAL A 277 7.37 8.30 7.16
C VAL A 277 7.64 8.64 5.69
N PRO A 278 8.73 8.15 5.03
CA PRO A 278 8.95 8.44 3.63
C PRO A 278 7.85 7.85 2.73
N TYR A 279 7.33 6.65 3.05
CA TYR A 279 6.25 6.05 2.27
C TYR A 279 5.00 6.94 2.25
N PHE A 280 4.47 7.33 3.42
CA PHE A 280 3.28 8.17 3.51
C PHE A 280 3.55 9.60 3.03
N GLY A 281 4.73 10.16 3.31
CA GLY A 281 5.12 11.50 2.91
C GLY A 281 5.19 11.65 1.39
N ILE A 282 5.84 10.70 0.71
CA ILE A 282 5.92 10.67 -0.76
C ILE A 282 4.54 10.44 -1.35
N MET A 283 3.80 9.45 -0.85
CA MET A 283 2.46 9.15 -1.35
C MET A 283 1.54 10.39 -1.27
N PHE A 284 1.50 11.08 -0.14
CA PHE A 284 0.68 12.27 0.04
C PHE A 284 1.16 13.44 -0.85
N SER A 285 2.47 13.70 -0.86
CA SER A 285 3.05 14.81 -1.63
C SER A 285 2.85 14.62 -3.14
N THR A 286 3.09 13.42 -3.65
CA THR A 286 2.85 13.08 -5.05
C THR A 286 1.36 13.17 -5.38
N PHE A 287 0.48 12.68 -4.52
CA PHE A 287 -0.96 12.78 -4.75
C PHE A 287 -1.41 14.24 -4.85
N GLU A 288 -1.01 15.09 -3.91
CA GLU A 288 -1.34 16.52 -3.91
C GLU A 288 -0.76 17.25 -5.13
N PHE A 289 0.46 16.91 -5.53
CA PHE A 289 1.08 17.48 -6.72
C PHE A 289 0.32 17.08 -8.01
N CYS A 290 0.03 15.79 -8.18
CA CYS A 290 -0.78 15.30 -9.31
C CYS A 290 -2.19 15.91 -9.31
N LYS A 291 -2.81 16.04 -8.14
CA LYS A 291 -4.11 16.70 -7.98
C LYS A 291 -4.06 18.16 -8.47
N ARG A 292 -3.03 18.92 -8.09
CA ARG A 292 -2.84 20.31 -8.56
C ARG A 292 -2.72 20.38 -10.09
N ILE A 293 -1.95 19.47 -10.70
CA ILE A 293 -1.84 19.40 -12.17
C ILE A 293 -3.22 19.15 -12.81
N CYS A 294 -4.01 18.21 -12.29
CA CYS A 294 -5.36 17.95 -12.80
C CYS A 294 -6.29 19.16 -12.63
N LEU A 295 -6.22 19.85 -11.49
CA LEU A 295 -7.00 21.08 -11.26
C LEU A 295 -6.61 22.20 -12.23
N TYR A 296 -5.33 22.32 -12.57
CA TYR A 296 -4.83 23.27 -13.57
C TYR A 296 -5.36 22.94 -14.97
N GLN A 297 -5.29 21.66 -15.37
CA GLN A 297 -5.82 21.21 -16.66
C GLN A 297 -7.34 21.39 -16.78
N ASN A 298 -8.08 21.18 -15.69
CA ASN A 298 -9.52 21.44 -15.64
C ASN A 298 -9.84 22.96 -15.58
N GLY A 299 -8.83 23.78 -15.26
CA GLY A 299 -8.87 25.24 -15.26
C GLY A 299 -9.44 25.86 -13.99
N TYR A 300 -9.36 25.15 -12.87
CA TYR A 300 -9.75 25.66 -11.53
C TYR A 300 -8.65 26.50 -10.88
N ILE A 301 -7.39 26.30 -11.27
CA ILE A 301 -6.23 27.05 -10.76
C ILE A 301 -5.43 27.65 -11.92
N LEU A 302 -4.73 28.76 -11.65
CA LEU A 302 -3.92 29.50 -12.62
C LEU A 302 -2.56 28.87 -12.89
N SER A 303 -2.00 28.15 -11.92
CA SER A 303 -0.68 27.53 -12.04
C SER A 303 -0.62 26.26 -11.17
N PRO A 304 0.09 25.20 -11.61
CA PRO A 304 0.31 24.01 -10.79
C PRO A 304 1.25 24.28 -9.58
N LEU A 305 2.11 25.30 -9.67
CA LEU A 305 3.13 25.61 -8.66
C LEU A 305 2.62 26.56 -7.56
N SER A 306 1.70 27.46 -7.90
CA SER A 306 1.06 28.39 -6.95
C SER A 306 -0.43 28.09 -6.90
N TYR A 307 -0.95 27.72 -5.72
CA TYR A 307 -2.38 27.45 -5.52
C TYR A 307 -3.16 28.77 -5.51
N LYS A 308 -3.30 29.38 -6.69
CA LYS A 308 -4.13 30.55 -6.95
C LYS A 308 -5.33 30.11 -7.77
N LEU A 309 -6.53 30.33 -7.24
CA LEU A 309 -7.79 29.99 -7.90
C LEU A 309 -7.98 30.87 -9.14
N THR A 310 -8.56 30.30 -10.19
CA THR A 310 -8.92 31.06 -11.39
C THR A 310 -10.04 32.06 -11.04
N PRO A 311 -9.85 33.37 -11.23
CA PRO A 311 -10.88 34.36 -10.92
C PRO A 311 -12.11 34.15 -11.81
N GLY A 312 -13.30 34.25 -11.23
CA GLY A 312 -14.57 34.09 -11.95
C GLY A 312 -14.97 32.64 -12.29
N VAL A 313 -14.23 31.64 -11.79
CA VAL A 313 -14.58 30.22 -11.93
C VAL A 313 -15.23 29.70 -10.65
N ASP A 314 -16.49 29.27 -10.76
CA ASP A 314 -17.18 28.58 -9.68
C ASP A 314 -16.52 27.22 -9.40
N GLN A 315 -16.11 27.03 -8.14
CA GLN A 315 -15.41 25.84 -7.66
C GLN A 315 -16.35 24.69 -7.31
N SER A 316 -17.65 24.94 -7.26
CA SER A 316 -18.68 23.91 -7.03
C SER A 316 -18.97 23.09 -8.28
N LEU A 317 -18.73 23.66 -9.47
CA LEU A 317 -18.97 23.01 -10.76
C LEU A 317 -18.09 21.78 -10.95
N GLN A 318 -18.67 20.73 -11.51
CA GLN A 318 -17.92 19.57 -11.95
C GLN A 318 -17.09 19.87 -13.21
N PRO A 319 -16.03 19.09 -13.50
CA PRO A 319 -15.15 19.35 -14.64
C PRO A 319 -15.86 19.36 -16.00
N GLN A 320 -16.92 18.55 -16.13
CA GLN A 320 -17.74 18.48 -17.34
C GLN A 320 -18.59 19.75 -17.48
N GLU A 321 -19.28 20.16 -16.41
CA GLU A 321 -20.09 21.38 -16.36
C GLU A 321 -19.25 22.61 -16.64
N LEU A 322 -18.07 22.72 -16.03
CA LEU A 322 -17.15 23.82 -16.27
C LEU A 322 -16.67 23.86 -17.74
N ARG A 323 -16.46 22.70 -18.37
CA ARG A 323 -16.06 22.62 -19.78
C ARG A 323 -17.19 23.05 -20.70
N GLU A 324 -18.43 22.64 -20.43
CA GLU A 324 -19.61 23.06 -21.19
C GLU A 324 -19.91 24.55 -21.01
N LEU A 325 -19.77 25.08 -19.80
CA LEU A 325 -19.96 26.49 -19.51
C LEU A 325 -18.90 27.36 -20.21
N LYS A 326 -17.63 26.90 -20.26
CA LYS A 326 -16.58 27.54 -21.07
C LYS A 326 -16.90 27.51 -22.57
N LYS A 327 -17.42 26.38 -23.09
CA LYS A 327 -17.87 26.29 -24.49
C LYS A 327 -19.02 27.25 -24.76
N PHE A 328 -20.03 27.30 -23.89
CA PHE A 328 -21.18 28.20 -24.01
C PHE A 328 -20.76 29.66 -24.12
N PHE A 329 -19.87 30.12 -23.23
CA PHE A 329 -19.33 31.48 -23.31
C PHE A 329 -18.49 31.74 -24.57
N LYS A 330 -17.71 30.75 -25.03
CA LYS A 330 -16.95 30.86 -26.29
C LYS A 330 -17.90 30.99 -27.49
N THR A 331 -18.95 30.17 -27.57
CA THR A 331 -19.96 30.22 -28.64
C THR A 331 -20.75 31.53 -28.62
N ARG A 332 -21.06 32.07 -27.44
CA ARG A 332 -21.77 33.35 -27.30
C ARG A 332 -20.91 34.55 -27.72
N LYS A 333 -19.59 34.51 -27.46
CA LYS A 333 -18.64 35.53 -27.96
C LYS A 333 -18.46 35.45 -29.48
N LEU A 334 -18.60 34.26 -30.09
CA LEU A 334 -18.47 34.04 -31.53
C LEU A 334 -19.72 34.41 -32.34
N LYS A 335 -20.89 34.59 -31.71
CA LYS A 335 -22.08 35.16 -32.36
C LYS A 335 -22.07 36.68 -32.15
N PRO A 336 -21.55 37.50 -33.08
CA PRO A 336 -21.78 38.93 -33.00
C PRO A 336 -23.29 39.18 -33.04
N LYS A 337 -23.79 40.09 -32.20
CA LYS A 337 -25.15 40.62 -32.31
C LYS A 337 -25.34 41.03 -33.78
N LYS A 338 -26.18 40.33 -34.54
CA LYS A 338 -26.71 40.89 -35.79
C LYS A 338 -27.44 42.18 -35.37
N PRO A 339 -27.07 43.36 -35.89
CA PRO A 339 -27.90 44.54 -35.69
C PRO A 339 -29.24 44.24 -36.35
N THR A 340 -30.30 44.19 -35.56
CA THR A 340 -31.68 44.33 -36.04
C THR A 340 -31.79 45.73 -36.61
N LEU A 341 -31.87 45.81 -37.94
CA LEU A 341 -32.31 46.99 -38.68
C LEU A 341 -33.76 47.31 -38.36
#